data_AF-A0A1X7RAD2-F1
#
_entry.id   AF-A0A1X7RAD2-F1
#
_cell.length_a   1.000
_cell.length_b   1.000
_cell.length_c   1.000
_cell.angle_alpha   90.00
_cell.angle_beta   90.00
_cell.angle_gamma   90.00
#
_symmetry.space_group_name_H-M   'P 1'
#
loop_
_entity.id
_entity.type
_entity.pdbx_description
1 polymer ?
#
loop_
_entity_poly.entity_id
_entity_poly.type
_entity_poly.pdbx_seq_one_letter_code
_entity_poly.pdbx_strand_id
1 'polypeptide(L)'
;MSVESSPLKESVVDMSSEFIANPEEKNHKKVAKKAKKYSFGRWKKIDLLDLCEKLKIDDIPTSANKNTVLEILEDHLSTLTEPLDTEIEFPELKDYFDSLEPSVFEERVAQFAAEGNSDEKNYNTLNFKDNDASGEGNMIPFKFNLQERFCDIVESTKILNENVQDFFSSLITITIIFQIIEALLLIQDFFQNNRKTDYNLILLLLVWGATYVGLPMLFAYYFNFIRYDLLIEIDPMMMNITKGLLFLLLQHSHINTTSTNHIIDSFSSDVSSAKHSKICECFLMKYLGIMSSILGNVPFIFALVGSLITLYVL
;
A
#
# COMPACT_ATOMS: atom_id res chain seq x y z
N MET A 1 8.28 68.19 4.70
CA MET A 1 7.34 68.54 3.61
C MET A 1 6.13 67.66 3.77
N SER A 2 5.07 68.24 4.30
CA SER A 2 3.73 67.68 4.42
C SER A 2 3.00 67.84 3.10
N VAL A 3 2.23 66.84 2.65
CA VAL A 3 1.02 67.04 1.84
C VAL A 3 0.03 65.91 2.13
N GLU A 4 -1.13 66.31 2.64
CA GLU A 4 -2.37 65.56 2.80
C GLU A 4 -3.09 65.32 1.47
N SER A 5 -4.01 64.34 1.46
CA SER A 5 -5.36 64.34 0.86
C SER A 5 -5.67 62.97 0.23
N SER A 6 -6.86 62.39 0.23
CA SER A 6 -8.11 62.44 0.99
C SER A 6 -8.94 61.24 0.46
N PRO A 7 -9.95 60.73 1.19
CA PRO A 7 -10.62 59.47 0.87
C PRO A 7 -11.90 59.68 0.04
N LEU A 8 -12.19 58.75 -0.88
CA LEU A 8 -13.46 58.68 -1.61
C LEU A 8 -14.39 57.64 -1.00
N LYS A 9 -15.53 58.14 -0.52
CA LYS A 9 -16.76 57.43 -0.17
C LYS A 9 -17.54 57.10 -1.43
N GLU A 10 -18.08 55.90 -1.52
CA GLU A 10 -19.21 55.49 -2.37
C GLU A 10 -19.66 54.12 -1.87
N SER A 11 -20.91 53.68 -1.91
CA SER A 11 -22.20 54.33 -1.76
C SER A 11 -23.12 53.18 -1.30
N VAL A 12 -23.98 53.45 -0.32
CA VAL A 12 -24.96 52.50 0.20
C VAL A 12 -26.14 52.47 -0.77
N VAL A 13 -26.40 51.33 -1.39
CA VAL A 13 -27.66 51.07 -2.10
C VAL A 13 -28.37 49.95 -1.36
N ASP A 14 -29.35 50.39 -0.59
CA ASP A 14 -30.37 49.62 0.10
C ASP A 14 -31.40 49.19 -0.96
N MET A 15 -31.55 47.88 -1.16
CA MET A 15 -32.54 47.32 -2.08
C MET A 15 -33.32 46.21 -1.38
N SER A 16 -34.21 46.67 -0.50
CA SER A 16 -35.30 45.90 0.10
C SER A 16 -36.27 45.46 -0.98
N SER A 17 -36.17 44.21 -1.44
CA SER A 17 -37.23 43.55 -2.20
C SER A 17 -38.01 42.60 -1.27
N GLU A 18 -39.25 42.97 -0.98
CA GLU A 18 -40.25 42.12 -0.36
C GLU A 18 -40.55 40.94 -1.30
N PHE A 19 -40.05 39.75 -0.96
CA PHE A 19 -40.49 38.50 -1.57
C PHE A 19 -41.60 37.90 -0.72
N ILE A 20 -42.83 38.02 -1.21
CA ILE A 20 -44.03 37.40 -0.63
C ILE A 20 -43.93 35.89 -0.86
N ALA A 21 -43.52 35.15 0.16
CA ALA A 21 -43.48 33.69 0.13
C ALA A 21 -44.88 33.10 0.40
N ASN A 22 -45.39 32.42 -0.63
CA ASN A 22 -46.64 31.67 -0.65
C ASN A 22 -46.63 30.53 0.42
N PRO A 23 -47.63 30.38 1.31
CA PRO A 23 -47.56 29.43 2.43
C PRO A 23 -47.80 27.95 2.09
N GLU A 24 -48.22 27.62 0.86
CA GLU A 24 -48.70 26.26 0.53
C GLU A 24 -47.61 25.25 0.13
N GLU A 25 -46.36 25.68 -0.08
CA GLU A 25 -45.27 24.77 -0.49
C GLU A 25 -44.48 24.16 0.69
N LYS A 26 -44.91 24.40 1.93
CA LYS A 26 -44.20 23.93 3.14
C LYS A 26 -44.59 22.55 3.64
N ASN A 27 -45.64 21.94 3.11
CA ASN A 27 -46.14 20.66 3.62
C ASN A 27 -45.69 19.41 2.83
N HIS A 28 -45.25 19.55 1.57
CA HIS A 28 -44.67 18.42 0.83
C HIS A 28 -43.15 18.23 1.07
N LYS A 29 -42.40 19.29 1.43
CA LYS A 29 -40.97 19.19 1.78
C LYS A 29 -40.66 18.70 3.20
N LYS A 30 -41.66 18.61 4.08
CA LYS A 30 -41.47 18.19 5.48
C LYS A 30 -41.64 16.68 5.72
N VAL A 31 -42.19 15.94 4.76
CA VAL A 31 -42.39 14.47 4.92
C VAL A 31 -41.20 13.66 4.38
N ALA A 32 -40.35 14.23 3.52
CA ALA A 32 -39.14 13.57 3.01
C ALA A 32 -37.86 13.76 3.86
N LYS A 33 -37.88 14.59 4.91
CA LYS A 33 -36.67 14.89 5.74
C LYS A 33 -36.44 13.94 6.93
N LYS A 34 -37.00 12.73 6.90
CA LYS A 34 -36.91 11.75 8.00
C LYS A 34 -36.37 10.37 7.57
N ALA A 35 -35.39 10.34 6.68
CA ALA A 35 -34.45 9.24 6.43
C ALA A 35 -33.44 9.82 5.42
N LYS A 36 -32.12 9.75 5.54
CA LYS A 36 -31.24 8.68 6.00
C LYS A 36 -30.04 9.28 6.72
N LYS A 37 -29.53 8.60 7.73
CA LYS A 37 -28.34 9.00 8.47
C LYS A 37 -27.10 8.55 7.68
N TYR A 38 -26.73 9.36 6.68
CA TYR A 38 -25.45 9.51 5.96
C TYR A 38 -24.45 8.34 6.03
N SER A 39 -24.31 7.55 4.96
CA SER A 39 -23.19 6.61 4.76
C SER A 39 -21.83 7.31 4.81
N PHE A 40 -21.77 8.54 4.29
CA PHE A 40 -20.58 9.39 4.27
C PHE A 40 -20.20 9.98 5.64
N GLY A 41 -20.97 9.73 6.71
CA GLY A 41 -20.62 10.21 8.05
C GLY A 41 -19.25 9.74 8.53
N ARG A 42 -18.81 8.56 8.06
CA ARG A 42 -17.52 7.94 8.41
C ARG A 42 -16.31 8.50 7.67
N TRP A 43 -16.51 9.23 6.58
CA TRP A 43 -15.45 9.69 5.69
C TRP A 43 -14.70 10.90 6.25
N LYS A 44 -13.39 11.04 5.98
CA LYS A 44 -12.64 12.25 6.39
C LYS A 44 -12.94 13.39 5.41
N LYS A 45 -12.74 14.64 5.84
CA LYS A 45 -12.99 15.82 4.99
C LYS A 45 -12.15 15.78 3.70
N ILE A 46 -10.92 15.26 3.76
CA ILE A 46 -10.02 15.20 2.60
C ILE A 46 -10.54 14.22 1.54
N ASP A 47 -11.02 13.04 1.97
CA ASP A 47 -11.61 12.03 1.08
C ASP A 47 -12.86 12.58 0.38
N LEU A 48 -13.67 13.37 1.09
CA LEU A 48 -14.85 14.02 0.51
C LEU A 48 -14.49 15.09 -0.53
N LEU A 49 -13.41 15.84 -0.31
CA LEU A 49 -12.94 16.84 -1.27
C LEU A 49 -12.35 16.18 -2.52
N ASP A 50 -11.59 15.09 -2.35
CA ASP A 50 -11.07 14.28 -3.47
C ASP A 50 -12.20 13.72 -4.33
N LEU A 51 -13.25 13.20 -3.69
CA LEU A 51 -14.45 12.71 -4.39
C LEU A 51 -15.17 13.83 -5.14
N CYS A 52 -15.27 15.03 -4.55
CA CYS A 52 -15.87 16.18 -5.24
C CYS A 52 -15.05 16.64 -6.45
N GLU A 53 -13.72 16.57 -6.36
CA GLU A 53 -12.81 16.88 -7.47
C GLU A 53 -12.95 15.86 -8.60
N LYS A 54 -13.02 14.55 -8.27
CA LYS A 54 -13.30 13.49 -9.25
C LYS A 54 -14.66 13.66 -9.95
N LEU A 55 -15.68 14.10 -9.20
CA LEU A 55 -17.02 14.40 -9.73
C LEU A 55 -17.08 15.75 -10.46
N LYS A 56 -15.99 16.51 -10.53
CA LYS A 56 -15.90 17.84 -11.16
C LYS A 56 -16.89 18.85 -10.59
N ILE A 57 -17.04 18.86 -9.27
CA ILE A 57 -17.83 19.85 -8.54
C ILE A 57 -16.93 21.05 -8.24
N ASP A 58 -16.90 22.02 -9.16
CA ASP A 58 -15.94 23.13 -9.14
C ASP A 58 -16.22 24.20 -8.04
N ASP A 59 -17.39 24.16 -7.40
CA ASP A 59 -17.89 25.26 -6.54
C ASP A 59 -17.69 25.05 -5.03
N ILE A 60 -16.77 24.18 -4.61
CA ILE A 60 -16.57 23.90 -3.17
C ILE A 60 -15.40 24.70 -2.60
N PRO A 61 -15.65 25.68 -1.70
CA PRO A 61 -14.56 26.39 -1.04
C PRO A 61 -13.78 25.43 -0.14
N THR A 62 -12.45 25.45 -0.24
CA THR A 62 -11.53 24.61 0.57
C THR A 62 -11.72 24.81 2.08
N SER A 63 -12.21 25.98 2.49
CA SER A 63 -12.56 26.33 3.87
C SER A 63 -13.92 25.78 4.34
N ALA A 64 -14.72 25.15 3.48
CA ALA A 64 -16.04 24.63 3.82
C ALA A 64 -15.99 23.61 4.97
N ASN A 65 -17.02 23.64 5.82
CA ASN A 65 -17.19 22.63 6.87
C ASN A 65 -17.55 21.27 6.26
N LYS A 66 -17.15 20.17 6.91
CA LYS A 66 -17.46 18.80 6.46
C LYS A 66 -18.95 18.61 6.14
N ASN A 67 -19.84 19.15 6.97
CA ASN A 67 -21.29 19.04 6.77
C ASN A 67 -21.76 19.78 5.52
N THR A 68 -21.19 20.94 5.21
CA THR A 68 -21.52 21.71 4.00
C THR A 68 -21.07 20.98 2.73
N VAL A 69 -19.88 20.36 2.77
CA VAL A 69 -19.38 19.52 1.66
C VAL A 69 -20.29 18.32 1.45
N LEU A 70 -20.77 17.68 2.54
CA LEU A 70 -21.73 16.59 2.46
C LEU A 70 -23.07 17.02 1.85
N GLU A 71 -23.61 18.17 2.26
CA GLU A 71 -24.88 18.68 1.72
C GLU A 71 -24.77 18.95 0.21
N ILE A 72 -23.66 19.57 -0.24
CA ILE A 72 -23.43 19.85 -1.68
C ILE A 72 -23.27 18.54 -2.46
N LEU A 73 -22.52 17.57 -1.92
CA LEU A 73 -22.30 16.29 -2.56
C LEU A 73 -23.60 15.49 -2.71
N GLU A 74 -24.43 15.43 -1.67
CA GLU A 74 -25.73 14.75 -1.73
C GLU A 74 -26.71 15.41 -2.69
N ASP A 75 -26.75 16.75 -2.70
CA ASP A 75 -27.58 17.52 -3.62
C ASP A 75 -27.16 17.22 -5.08
N HIS A 76 -25.85 17.23 -5.36
CA HIS A 76 -25.31 16.89 -6.67
C HIS A 76 -25.65 15.45 -7.08
N LEU A 77 -25.41 14.47 -6.20
CA LEU A 77 -25.75 13.05 -6.44
C LEU A 77 -27.25 12.83 -6.66
N SER A 78 -28.12 13.63 -6.03
CA SER A 78 -29.57 13.55 -6.24
C SER A 78 -30.05 14.20 -7.54
N THR A 79 -29.26 15.10 -8.11
CA THR A 79 -29.58 15.86 -9.34
C THR A 79 -29.03 15.18 -10.60
N LEU A 80 -28.11 14.22 -10.44
CA LEU A 80 -27.54 13.44 -11.54
C LEU A 80 -28.63 12.60 -12.23
N THR A 81 -28.86 12.90 -13.51
CA THR A 81 -29.86 12.22 -14.35
C THR A 81 -29.33 10.88 -14.89
N GLU A 82 -28.01 10.73 -14.97
CA GLU A 82 -27.33 9.54 -15.46
C GLU A 82 -26.77 8.73 -14.29
N PRO A 83 -26.93 7.39 -14.29
CA PRO A 83 -26.33 6.54 -13.29
C PRO A 83 -24.80 6.58 -13.44
N LEU A 84 -24.09 6.89 -12.34
CA LEU A 84 -22.64 6.78 -12.32
C LEU A 84 -22.21 5.32 -12.37
N ASP A 85 -21.10 5.06 -13.06
CA ASP A 85 -20.45 3.76 -13.06
C ASP A 85 -19.75 3.54 -11.72
N THR A 86 -20.44 2.83 -10.83
CA THR A 86 -19.94 2.46 -9.50
C THR A 86 -19.00 1.25 -9.53
N GLU A 87 -18.83 0.57 -10.67
CA GLU A 87 -17.97 -0.62 -10.77
C GLU A 87 -16.53 -0.25 -11.11
N ILE A 88 -16.34 0.75 -12.00
CA ILE A 88 -15.02 1.08 -12.54
C ILE A 88 -14.52 2.44 -12.04
N GLU A 89 -15.36 3.48 -12.08
CA GLU A 89 -14.90 4.86 -11.90
C GLU A 89 -15.08 5.35 -10.45
N PHE A 90 -16.16 4.93 -9.78
CA PHE A 90 -16.49 5.38 -8.41
C PHE A 90 -16.89 4.24 -7.47
N PRO A 91 -15.98 3.27 -7.17
CA PRO A 91 -16.28 2.14 -6.27
C PRO A 91 -16.67 2.59 -4.86
N GLU A 92 -16.15 3.75 -4.47
CA GLU A 92 -16.41 4.49 -3.26
C GLU A 92 -17.89 4.84 -3.03
N LEU A 93 -18.67 5.02 -4.10
CA LEU A 93 -20.08 5.40 -4.05
C LEU A 93 -21.02 4.20 -3.95
N LYS A 94 -20.50 2.97 -4.08
CA LYS A 94 -21.30 1.73 -4.08
C LYS A 94 -22.15 1.60 -2.81
N ASP A 95 -21.54 1.77 -1.63
CA ASP A 95 -22.25 1.73 -0.34
C ASP A 95 -23.37 2.77 -0.23
N TYR A 96 -23.20 3.93 -0.87
CA TYR A 96 -24.22 4.98 -0.89
C TYR A 96 -25.42 4.55 -1.74
N PHE A 97 -25.18 4.11 -2.99
CA PHE A 97 -26.24 3.66 -3.88
C PHE A 97 -26.93 2.36 -3.41
N ASP A 98 -26.20 1.43 -2.81
CA ASP A 98 -26.75 0.21 -2.21
C ASP A 98 -27.65 0.52 -1.00
N SER A 99 -27.36 1.62 -0.29
CA SER A 99 -28.21 2.11 0.82
C SER A 99 -29.44 2.89 0.34
N LEU A 100 -29.47 3.31 -0.94
CA LEU A 100 -30.66 3.81 -1.61
C LEU A 100 -31.57 2.63 -1.96
N GLU A 101 -32.38 2.18 -0.98
CA GLU A 101 -33.38 1.11 -1.12
C GLU A 101 -33.98 0.96 -2.55
N PRO A 102 -34.17 -0.27 -3.04
CA PRO A 102 -34.33 -0.61 -4.46
C PRO A 102 -35.70 -0.26 -5.07
N SER A 103 -36.52 0.54 -4.40
CA SER A 103 -37.92 0.78 -4.78
C SER A 103 -38.12 1.50 -6.13
N VAL A 104 -37.06 2.08 -6.71
CA VAL A 104 -37.10 2.72 -8.04
C VAL A 104 -36.29 1.93 -9.09
N PHE A 105 -35.37 1.06 -8.64
CA PHE A 105 -34.55 0.24 -9.54
C PHE A 105 -35.25 -1.07 -9.93
N GLU A 106 -36.05 -1.66 -9.02
CA GLU A 106 -36.84 -2.86 -9.32
C GLU A 106 -37.89 -2.65 -10.43
N GLU A 107 -38.45 -1.44 -10.57
CA GLU A 107 -39.42 -1.14 -11.64
C GLU A 107 -38.76 -1.06 -13.04
N ARG A 108 -37.46 -0.73 -13.11
CA ARG A 108 -36.69 -0.70 -14.38
C ARG A 108 -36.07 -2.05 -14.73
N VAL A 109 -35.68 -2.85 -13.74
CA VAL A 109 -35.10 -4.19 -13.98
C VAL A 109 -36.18 -5.23 -14.31
N ALA A 110 -37.42 -5.06 -13.81
CA ALA A 110 -38.56 -5.91 -14.17
C ALA A 110 -38.92 -5.86 -15.67
N GLN A 111 -38.51 -4.82 -16.40
CA GLN A 111 -38.71 -4.72 -17.85
C GLN A 111 -37.67 -5.48 -18.69
N PHE A 112 -36.50 -5.81 -18.13
CA PHE A 112 -35.45 -6.56 -18.83
C PHE A 112 -35.44 -8.06 -18.49
N ALA A 113 -36.07 -8.48 -17.38
CA ALA A 113 -36.11 -9.89 -16.95
C ALA A 113 -37.22 -10.73 -17.62
N ALA A 114 -37.98 -10.19 -18.58
CA ALA A 114 -39.10 -10.89 -19.22
C ALA A 114 -38.72 -11.78 -20.42
N GLU A 115 -37.45 -11.80 -20.86
CA GLU A 115 -36.98 -12.65 -21.96
C GLU A 115 -35.76 -13.46 -21.55
N GLY A 116 -35.99 -14.53 -20.80
CA GLY A 116 -34.95 -15.46 -20.37
C GLY A 116 -35.54 -16.75 -19.83
N ASN A 117 -36.38 -17.41 -20.64
CA ASN A 117 -36.98 -18.68 -20.27
C ASN A 117 -35.97 -19.81 -20.48
N SER A 118 -35.21 -20.13 -19.43
CA SER A 118 -34.54 -21.43 -19.29
C SER A 118 -34.73 -21.92 -17.86
N ASP A 119 -35.39 -23.08 -17.74
CA ASP A 119 -35.60 -23.84 -16.50
C ASP A 119 -34.26 -24.29 -15.90
N GLU A 120 -33.48 -23.36 -15.38
CA GLU A 120 -32.30 -23.67 -14.58
C GLU A 120 -32.78 -23.89 -13.15
N LYS A 121 -32.85 -25.17 -12.75
CA LYS A 121 -33.25 -25.59 -11.41
C LYS A 121 -32.35 -24.91 -10.38
N ASN A 122 -32.89 -23.91 -9.70
CA ASN A 122 -32.19 -23.18 -8.65
C ASN A 122 -32.14 -24.03 -7.37
N TYR A 123 -31.05 -24.80 -7.20
CA TYR A 123 -30.85 -25.68 -6.04
C TYR A 123 -30.56 -24.93 -4.72
N ASN A 124 -30.50 -23.58 -4.72
CA ASN A 124 -30.22 -22.79 -3.52
C ASN A 124 -31.43 -22.56 -2.60
N THR A 125 -32.60 -23.11 -2.93
CA THR A 125 -33.79 -23.06 -2.04
C THR A 125 -34.26 -24.46 -1.67
N LEU A 126 -33.53 -25.10 -0.76
CA LEU A 126 -34.02 -26.27 -0.03
C LEU A 126 -35.14 -25.82 0.92
N ASN A 127 -36.38 -25.92 0.48
CA ASN A 127 -37.55 -25.67 1.32
C ASN A 127 -37.80 -26.92 2.17
N PHE A 128 -37.30 -26.92 3.42
CA PHE A 128 -37.64 -27.92 4.43
C PHE A 128 -39.04 -27.66 5.00
N LYS A 129 -40.06 -27.69 4.14
CA LYS A 129 -41.46 -27.76 4.60
C LYS A 129 -41.83 -29.22 4.75
N ASP A 130 -41.38 -29.84 5.84
CA ASP A 130 -42.07 -31.01 6.33
C ASP A 130 -43.34 -30.54 7.03
N ASN A 131 -44.47 -30.96 6.45
CA ASN A 131 -45.79 -30.86 7.02
C ASN A 131 -45.72 -31.39 8.46
N ASP A 132 -45.91 -30.51 9.45
CA ASP A 132 -46.90 -30.73 10.51
C ASP A 132 -46.96 -29.53 11.49
N ALA A 133 -48.19 -29.17 11.84
CA ALA A 133 -48.62 -28.37 12.99
C ALA A 133 -48.29 -26.86 13.03
N SER A 134 -49.19 -26.07 12.43
CA SER A 134 -49.88 -24.92 13.05
C SER A 134 -49.14 -24.13 14.14
N GLY A 135 -48.11 -23.38 13.76
CA GLY A 135 -47.57 -22.30 14.57
C GLY A 135 -47.06 -21.20 13.65
N GLU A 136 -47.67 -20.01 13.71
CA GLU A 136 -47.20 -18.78 13.06
C GLU A 136 -45.87 -18.31 13.68
N GLY A 137 -44.80 -19.07 13.42
CA GLY A 137 -43.43 -18.63 13.63
C GLY A 137 -42.86 -18.23 12.28
N ASN A 138 -42.53 -16.95 12.09
CA ASN A 138 -41.75 -16.48 10.94
C ASN A 138 -40.38 -17.19 10.93
N MET A 139 -40.32 -18.39 10.36
CA MET A 139 -39.06 -19.07 10.10
C MET A 139 -38.39 -18.36 8.93
N ILE A 140 -37.32 -17.65 9.25
CA ILE A 140 -36.45 -17.01 8.26
C ILE A 140 -35.90 -18.15 7.37
N PRO A 141 -36.18 -18.16 6.06
CA PRO A 141 -35.67 -19.20 5.17
C PRO A 141 -34.15 -19.13 5.16
N PHE A 142 -33.51 -20.25 5.51
CA PHE A 142 -32.06 -20.37 5.48
C PHE A 142 -31.60 -20.46 4.02
N LYS A 143 -31.21 -19.32 3.45
CA LYS A 143 -30.63 -19.22 2.11
C LYS A 143 -29.12 -19.30 2.23
N PHE A 144 -28.52 -20.39 1.78
CA PHE A 144 -27.07 -20.49 1.71
C PHE A 144 -26.59 -19.75 0.46
N ASN A 145 -26.07 -18.53 0.65
CA ASN A 145 -25.52 -17.74 -0.45
C ASN A 145 -24.11 -18.25 -0.83
N LEU A 146 -23.99 -19.52 -1.23
CA LEU A 146 -22.72 -20.10 -1.69
C LEU A 146 -22.14 -19.31 -2.87
N GLN A 147 -23.02 -18.88 -3.77
CA GLN A 147 -22.62 -18.13 -4.96
C GLN A 147 -21.94 -16.80 -4.60
N GLU A 148 -22.50 -16.03 -3.66
CA GLU A 148 -21.88 -14.80 -3.15
C GLU A 148 -20.52 -15.11 -2.52
N ARG A 149 -20.42 -16.17 -1.71
CA ARG A 149 -19.14 -16.58 -1.10
C ARG A 149 -18.09 -17.02 -2.12
N PHE A 150 -18.49 -17.72 -3.19
CA PHE A 150 -17.55 -18.09 -4.25
C PHE A 150 -17.10 -16.86 -5.04
N CYS A 151 -18.01 -15.92 -5.33
CA CYS A 151 -17.65 -14.63 -5.94
C CYS A 151 -16.65 -13.86 -5.06
N ASP A 152 -16.90 -13.74 -3.75
CA ASP A 152 -15.99 -13.09 -2.80
C ASP A 152 -14.59 -13.73 -2.80
N ILE A 153 -14.52 -15.07 -2.81
CA ILE A 153 -13.26 -15.82 -2.83
C ILE A 153 -12.51 -15.60 -4.14
N VAL A 154 -13.21 -15.63 -5.29
CA VAL A 154 -12.61 -15.41 -6.60
C VAL A 154 -12.07 -13.99 -6.72
N GLU A 155 -12.85 -12.98 -6.30
CA GLU A 155 -12.42 -11.58 -6.30
C GLU A 155 -11.22 -11.36 -5.37
N SER A 156 -11.28 -11.89 -4.14
CA SER A 156 -10.15 -11.83 -3.20
C SER A 156 -8.89 -12.50 -3.76
N THR A 157 -9.05 -13.63 -4.46
CA THR A 157 -7.92 -14.33 -5.09
C THR A 157 -7.34 -13.53 -6.25
N LYS A 158 -8.20 -12.87 -7.05
CA LYS A 158 -7.77 -11.98 -8.14
C LYS A 158 -6.95 -10.80 -7.60
N ILE A 159 -7.46 -10.11 -6.57
CA ILE A 159 -6.78 -8.98 -5.92
C ILE A 159 -5.44 -9.43 -5.32
N LEU A 160 -5.39 -10.60 -4.65
CA LEU A 160 -4.14 -11.15 -4.14
C LEU A 160 -3.15 -11.45 -5.27
N ASN A 161 -3.61 -11.99 -6.39
CA ASN A 161 -2.76 -12.29 -7.53
C ASN A 161 -2.20 -11.01 -8.16
N GLU A 162 -3.01 -9.98 -8.35
CA GLU A 162 -2.58 -8.66 -8.84
C GLU A 162 -1.56 -8.03 -7.88
N ASN A 163 -1.83 -8.05 -6.58
CA ASN A 163 -0.89 -7.55 -5.56
C ASN A 163 0.44 -8.32 -5.54
N VAL A 164 0.40 -9.65 -5.72
CA VAL A 164 1.61 -10.48 -5.79
C VAL A 164 2.41 -10.16 -7.06
N GLN A 165 1.72 -9.97 -8.19
CA GLN A 165 2.33 -9.57 -9.44
C GLN A 165 2.98 -8.18 -9.34
N ASP A 166 2.30 -7.21 -8.74
CA ASP A 166 2.83 -5.86 -8.52
C ASP A 166 4.01 -5.89 -7.54
N PHE A 167 3.91 -6.69 -6.49
CA PHE A 167 4.99 -6.90 -5.54
C PHE A 167 6.23 -7.48 -6.24
N PHE A 168 6.09 -8.54 -7.03
CA PHE A 168 7.22 -9.12 -7.79
C PHE A 168 7.74 -8.22 -8.91
N SER A 169 6.89 -7.32 -9.42
CA SER A 169 7.30 -6.31 -10.41
C SER A 169 8.16 -5.20 -9.79
N SER A 170 8.15 -5.03 -8.47
CA SER A 170 8.98 -4.05 -7.80
C SER A 170 10.45 -4.45 -7.78
N LEU A 171 11.34 -3.53 -8.18
CA LEU A 171 12.80 -3.68 -8.11
C LEU A 171 13.30 -3.97 -6.68
N ILE A 172 12.58 -3.46 -5.68
CA ILE A 172 12.89 -3.69 -4.26
C ILE A 172 12.71 -5.18 -3.92
N THR A 173 11.64 -5.80 -4.42
CA THR A 173 11.35 -7.22 -4.19
C THR A 173 12.41 -8.13 -4.78
N ILE A 174 12.86 -7.85 -6.00
CA ILE A 174 13.95 -8.60 -6.64
C ILE A 174 15.22 -8.54 -5.78
N THR A 175 15.53 -7.36 -5.23
CA THR A 175 16.67 -7.20 -4.31
C THR A 175 16.48 -8.01 -3.03
N ILE A 176 15.28 -7.99 -2.43
CA ILE A 176 14.97 -8.78 -1.23
C ILE A 176 15.13 -10.27 -1.51
N ILE A 177 14.69 -10.76 -2.67
CA ILE A 177 14.87 -12.16 -3.07
C ILE A 177 16.35 -12.54 -3.13
N PHE A 178 17.20 -11.70 -3.73
CA PHE A 178 18.65 -11.94 -3.76
C PHE A 178 19.26 -11.97 -2.35
N GLN A 179 18.82 -11.07 -1.45
CA GLN A 179 19.27 -11.06 -0.05
C GLN A 179 18.81 -12.33 0.71
N ILE A 180 17.58 -12.80 0.48
CA ILE A 180 17.08 -14.04 1.07
C ILE A 180 17.91 -15.24 0.60
N ILE A 181 18.23 -15.31 -0.70
CA ILE A 181 19.07 -16.40 -1.24
C ILE A 181 20.46 -16.38 -0.58
N GLU A 182 21.09 -15.21 -0.46
CA GLU A 182 22.40 -15.09 0.23
C GLU A 182 22.33 -15.53 1.70
N ALA A 183 21.30 -15.10 2.43
CA ALA A 183 21.10 -15.52 3.81
C ALA A 183 20.86 -17.03 3.94
N LEU A 184 20.09 -17.62 3.02
CA LEU A 184 19.85 -19.07 3.00
C LEU A 184 21.14 -19.85 2.73
N LEU A 185 22.02 -19.37 1.84
CA LEU A 185 23.32 -20.00 1.60
C LEU A 185 24.20 -19.97 2.86
N LEU A 186 24.22 -18.85 3.60
CA LEU A 186 24.92 -18.76 4.89
C LEU A 186 24.37 -19.74 5.93
N ILE A 187 23.05 -19.83 6.05
CA ILE A 187 22.38 -20.73 6.98
C ILE A 187 22.65 -22.19 6.59
N GLN A 188 22.58 -22.52 5.30
CA GLN A 188 22.84 -23.85 4.78
C GLN A 188 24.27 -24.29 5.08
N ASP A 189 25.26 -23.43 4.80
CA ASP A 189 26.66 -23.74 5.09
C ASP A 189 26.89 -23.95 6.58
N PHE A 190 26.30 -23.12 7.44
CA PHE A 190 26.35 -23.30 8.89
C PHE A 190 25.81 -24.67 9.32
N PHE A 191 24.67 -25.14 8.78
CA PHE A 191 24.15 -26.46 9.12
C PHE A 191 25.02 -27.61 8.59
N GLN A 192 25.62 -27.46 7.41
CA GLN A 192 26.49 -28.48 6.82
C GLN A 192 27.86 -28.56 7.53
N ASN A 193 28.42 -27.42 7.92
CA ASN A 193 29.77 -27.31 8.49
C ASN A 193 29.80 -27.19 10.02
N ASN A 194 28.63 -27.15 10.69
CA ASN A 194 28.50 -26.93 12.14
C ASN A 194 29.35 -27.86 13.02
N ARG A 195 29.75 -29.01 12.51
CA ARG A 195 30.61 -29.96 13.25
C ARG A 195 32.08 -29.56 13.30
N LYS A 196 32.53 -28.59 12.50
CA LYS A 196 33.95 -28.25 12.33
C LYS A 196 34.31 -26.80 12.66
N THR A 197 33.33 -25.92 12.84
CA THR A 197 33.59 -24.48 12.82
C THR A 197 33.06 -23.75 14.05
N ASP A 198 33.96 -23.08 14.77
CA ASP A 198 33.67 -22.30 15.99
C ASP A 198 33.24 -20.85 15.68
N TYR A 199 32.26 -20.64 14.80
CA TYR A 199 31.69 -19.29 14.58
C TYR A 199 30.21 -19.24 14.96
N ASN A 200 29.78 -18.07 15.43
CA ASN A 200 28.40 -17.83 15.83
C ASN A 200 27.56 -17.38 14.62
N LEU A 201 26.54 -18.17 14.24
CA LEU A 201 25.65 -17.85 13.12
C LEU A 201 25.00 -16.47 13.25
N ILE A 202 24.53 -16.10 14.45
CA ILE A 202 23.84 -14.82 14.66
C ILE A 202 24.76 -13.66 14.32
N LEU A 203 26.01 -13.77 14.74
CA LEU A 203 27.01 -12.75 14.48
C LEU A 203 27.42 -12.73 13.00
N LEU A 204 27.53 -13.90 12.36
CA LEU A 204 27.77 -14.00 10.92
C LEU A 204 26.67 -13.30 10.12
N LEU A 205 25.40 -13.56 10.47
CA LEU A 205 24.24 -12.89 9.86
C LEU A 205 24.21 -11.39 10.15
N LEU A 206 24.62 -10.96 11.35
CA LEU A 206 24.69 -9.54 11.70
C LEU A 206 25.77 -8.84 10.87
N VAL A 207 26.97 -9.42 10.75
CA VAL A 207 28.05 -8.86 9.93
C VAL A 207 27.65 -8.85 8.46
N TRP A 208 27.01 -9.91 7.95
CA TRP A 208 26.45 -9.95 6.61
C TRP A 208 25.43 -8.84 6.40
N GLY A 209 24.44 -8.72 7.28
CA GLY A 209 23.39 -7.72 7.20
C GLY A 209 23.95 -6.30 7.25
N ALA A 210 24.91 -6.02 8.14
CA ALA A 210 25.55 -4.71 8.22
C ALA A 210 26.35 -4.36 6.95
N THR A 211 27.09 -5.32 6.41
CA THR A 211 28.00 -5.08 5.28
C THR A 211 27.30 -5.15 3.93
N TYR A 212 26.53 -6.18 3.64
CA TYR A 212 25.92 -6.40 2.31
C TYR A 212 24.51 -5.84 2.15
N VAL A 213 23.83 -5.47 3.24
CA VAL A 213 22.49 -4.84 3.20
C VAL A 213 22.56 -3.40 3.70
N GLY A 214 22.95 -3.19 4.95
CA GLY A 214 22.93 -1.89 5.61
C GLY A 214 23.83 -0.85 4.93
N LEU A 215 25.09 -1.19 4.66
CA LEU A 215 26.03 -0.26 4.03
C LEU A 215 25.57 0.15 2.61
N PRO A 216 25.26 -0.77 1.67
CA PRO A 216 24.69 -0.39 0.37
C PRO A 216 23.41 0.45 0.45
N MET A 217 22.52 0.15 1.39
CA MET A 217 21.29 0.92 1.62
C MET A 217 21.59 2.35 2.08
N LEU A 218 22.54 2.52 3.01
CA LEU A 218 22.98 3.85 3.48
C LEU A 218 23.62 4.67 2.35
N PHE A 219 24.43 4.03 1.50
CA PHE A 219 25.02 4.70 0.33
C PHE A 219 23.96 5.09 -0.69
N ALA A 220 23.03 4.20 -1.02
CA ALA A 220 21.93 4.50 -1.93
C ALA A 220 21.06 5.67 -1.41
N TYR A 221 20.75 5.65 -0.10
CA TYR A 221 20.06 6.73 0.58
C TYR A 221 20.85 8.05 0.50
N TYR A 222 22.15 8.02 0.78
CA TYR A 222 23.01 9.20 0.76
C TYR A 222 23.15 9.80 -0.65
N PHE A 223 23.28 8.97 -1.68
CA PHE A 223 23.33 9.43 -3.07
C PHE A 223 22.00 10.04 -3.52
N ASN A 224 20.87 9.42 -3.15
CA ASN A 224 19.57 9.99 -3.47
C ASN A 224 19.34 11.33 -2.74
N PHE A 225 19.79 11.43 -1.49
CA PHE A 225 19.77 12.68 -0.73
C PHE A 225 20.54 13.82 -1.43
N ILE A 226 21.70 13.53 -2.02
CA ILE A 226 22.47 14.53 -2.80
C ILE A 226 21.74 14.96 -4.06
N ARG A 227 20.91 14.09 -4.66
CA ARG A 227 20.23 14.36 -5.94
C ARG A 227 19.02 15.31 -5.82
N TYR A 228 18.69 15.76 -4.60
CA TYR A 228 17.62 16.72 -4.29
C TYR A 228 16.19 16.27 -4.60
N ASP A 229 15.93 14.96 -4.74
CA ASP A 229 14.57 14.45 -4.84
C ASP A 229 14.00 14.21 -3.43
N LEU A 230 13.11 15.11 -2.97
CA LEU A 230 12.64 15.16 -1.58
C LEU A 230 11.70 14.01 -1.18
N LEU A 231 11.27 13.17 -2.13
CA LEU A 231 10.49 11.96 -1.87
C LEU A 231 11.46 10.77 -1.91
N ILE A 232 12.18 10.56 -0.80
CA ILE A 232 13.36 9.69 -0.76
C ILE A 232 12.95 8.21 -0.80
N GLU A 233 12.79 7.69 -2.01
CA GLU A 233 12.85 6.26 -2.30
C GLU A 233 14.32 5.81 -2.39
N ILE A 234 14.62 4.56 -2.03
CA ILE A 234 16.00 4.05 -2.09
C ILE A 234 16.33 3.74 -3.55
N ASP A 235 17.36 4.37 -4.11
CA ASP A 235 17.79 4.08 -5.48
C ASP A 235 18.33 2.64 -5.59
N PRO A 236 17.59 1.73 -6.27
CA PRO A 236 17.97 0.33 -6.34
C PRO A 236 19.23 0.10 -7.20
N MET A 237 19.53 0.99 -8.15
CA MET A 237 20.73 0.92 -8.98
C MET A 237 21.97 1.20 -8.14
N MET A 238 21.94 2.29 -7.36
CA MET A 238 23.07 2.65 -6.48
C MET A 238 23.32 1.61 -5.39
N MET A 239 22.27 1.00 -4.87
CA MET A 239 22.38 -0.10 -3.91
C MET A 239 23.15 -1.29 -4.52
N ASN A 240 22.76 -1.74 -5.72
CA ASN A 240 23.42 -2.87 -6.39
C ASN A 240 24.87 -2.55 -6.78
N ILE A 241 25.15 -1.35 -7.31
CA ILE A 241 26.51 -0.92 -7.64
C ILE A 241 27.40 -0.89 -6.40
N THR A 242 26.90 -0.32 -5.29
CA THR A 242 27.66 -0.24 -4.03
C THR A 242 27.94 -1.63 -3.48
N LYS A 243 26.97 -2.54 -3.53
CA LYS A 243 27.14 -3.93 -3.12
C LYS A 243 28.22 -4.63 -3.94
N GLY A 244 28.23 -4.45 -5.26
CA GLY A 244 29.25 -4.99 -6.15
C GLY A 244 30.65 -4.43 -5.87
N LEU A 245 30.76 -3.12 -5.64
CA LEU A 245 32.03 -2.48 -5.27
C LEU A 245 32.55 -2.95 -3.91
N LEU A 246 31.66 -3.09 -2.92
CA LEU A 246 32.01 -3.61 -1.60
C LEU A 246 32.55 -5.04 -1.71
N PHE A 247 31.89 -5.89 -2.50
CA PHE A 247 32.37 -7.24 -2.77
C PHE A 247 33.79 -7.23 -3.35
N LEU A 248 34.03 -6.43 -4.39
CA LEU A 248 35.36 -6.33 -5.01
C LEU A 248 36.43 -5.84 -4.03
N LEU A 249 36.10 -4.88 -3.18
CA LEU A 249 37.00 -4.37 -2.15
C LEU A 249 37.33 -5.45 -1.11
N LEU A 250 36.32 -6.20 -0.65
CA LEU A 250 36.51 -7.32 0.28
C LEU A 250 37.33 -8.44 -0.34
N GLN A 251 37.07 -8.79 -1.60
CA GLN A 251 37.82 -9.80 -2.33
C GLN A 251 39.30 -9.40 -2.49
N HIS A 252 39.55 -8.14 -2.85
CA HIS A 252 40.91 -7.62 -2.95
C HIS A 252 41.62 -7.63 -1.60
N SER A 253 40.92 -7.26 -0.53
CA SER A 253 41.44 -7.29 0.83
C SER A 253 41.79 -8.71 1.29
N HIS A 254 40.93 -9.70 0.99
CA HIS A 254 41.14 -11.10 1.34
C HIS A 254 42.39 -11.71 0.67
N ILE A 255 42.64 -11.36 -0.60
CA ILE A 255 43.85 -11.79 -1.32
C ILE A 255 45.11 -11.26 -0.63
N ASN A 256 45.06 -10.02 -0.13
CA ASN A 256 46.21 -9.42 0.54
C ASN A 256 46.42 -10.00 1.96
N THR A 257 45.35 -10.36 2.68
CA THR A 257 45.44 -10.87 4.06
C THR A 257 45.79 -12.35 4.15
N THR A 258 45.43 -13.17 3.18
CA THR A 258 45.86 -14.58 3.14
C THR A 258 47.38 -14.75 3.09
N SER A 259 48.10 -13.76 2.55
CA SER A 259 49.57 -13.68 2.64
C SER A 259 50.10 -13.40 4.05
N THR A 260 49.25 -12.91 4.96
CA THR A 260 49.62 -12.50 6.34
C THR A 260 49.12 -13.46 7.43
N ASN A 261 48.34 -14.49 7.09
CA ASN A 261 47.78 -15.43 8.06
C ASN A 261 48.84 -16.24 8.84
N HIS A 262 50.08 -16.30 8.37
CA HIS A 262 51.20 -16.81 9.17
C HIS A 262 51.50 -15.96 10.43
N ILE A 263 51.02 -14.72 10.49
CA ILE A 263 51.29 -13.76 11.58
C ILE A 263 50.18 -13.81 12.65
N ILE A 264 48.94 -14.18 12.29
CA ILE A 264 47.80 -14.15 13.22
C ILE A 264 47.85 -15.30 14.22
N ASP A 265 48.31 -16.49 13.81
CA ASP A 265 48.52 -17.61 14.76
C ASP A 265 49.57 -17.27 15.83
N SER A 266 50.57 -16.45 15.48
CA SER A 266 51.56 -15.95 16.45
C SER A 266 51.05 -14.82 17.36
N PHE A 267 49.92 -14.18 17.02
CA PHE A 267 49.37 -13.07 17.80
C PHE A 267 48.44 -13.52 18.94
N SER A 268 48.00 -14.79 18.92
CA SER A 268 47.14 -15.33 19.98
C SER A 268 47.87 -15.53 21.32
N SER A 269 49.21 -15.58 21.33
CA SER A 269 49.99 -15.78 22.55
C SER A 269 50.28 -14.49 23.35
N ASP A 270 50.19 -13.31 22.73
CA ASP A 270 50.63 -12.04 23.34
C ASP A 270 49.47 -11.04 23.59
N VAL A 271 48.30 -11.56 23.98
CA VAL A 271 47.02 -10.81 24.05
C VAL A 271 46.91 -9.86 25.27
N SER A 272 47.91 -9.77 26.16
CA SER A 272 47.75 -9.01 27.41
C SER A 272 47.81 -7.47 27.28
N SER A 273 48.18 -6.91 26.11
CA SER A 273 48.38 -5.45 25.94
C SER A 273 47.85 -4.88 24.61
N ALA A 274 47.25 -5.69 23.75
CA ALA A 274 46.74 -5.22 22.47
C ALA A 274 45.51 -4.31 22.65
N LYS A 275 45.61 -3.05 22.22
CA LYS A 275 44.52 -2.06 22.22
C LYS A 275 43.24 -2.66 21.60
N HIS A 276 42.11 -2.52 22.31
CA HIS A 276 40.79 -3.05 21.92
C HIS A 276 40.39 -2.82 20.44
N SER A 277 40.87 -1.75 19.81
CA SER A 277 40.61 -1.46 18.40
C SER A 277 41.13 -2.54 17.44
N LYS A 278 42.32 -3.11 17.72
CA LYS A 278 42.93 -4.16 16.87
C LYS A 278 42.19 -5.49 16.99
N ILE A 279 41.65 -5.80 18.16
CA ILE A 279 40.89 -7.03 18.40
C ILE A 279 39.60 -7.00 17.57
N CYS A 280 38.90 -5.86 17.56
CA CYS A 280 37.68 -5.70 16.79
C CYS A 280 37.93 -5.84 15.28
N GLU A 281 39.01 -5.23 14.77
CA GLU A 281 39.40 -5.32 13.36
C GLU A 281 39.70 -6.76 12.95
N CYS A 282 40.55 -7.47 13.70
CA CYS A 282 40.85 -8.88 13.42
C CYS A 282 39.60 -9.75 13.42
N PHE A 283 38.67 -9.47 14.35
CA PHE A 283 37.42 -10.21 14.45
C PHE A 283 36.52 -9.96 13.24
N LEU A 284 36.28 -8.70 12.87
CA LEU A 284 35.48 -8.35 11.70
C LEU A 284 36.08 -8.95 10.41
N MET A 285 37.39 -8.88 10.25
CA MET A 285 38.09 -9.45 9.09
C MET A 285 37.97 -10.99 9.05
N LYS A 286 37.99 -11.67 10.20
CA LYS A 286 37.74 -13.11 10.28
C LYS A 286 36.33 -13.46 9.76
N TYR A 287 35.30 -12.76 10.22
CA TYR A 287 33.92 -13.01 9.75
C TYR A 287 33.74 -12.65 8.27
N LEU A 288 34.35 -11.56 7.79
CA LEU A 288 34.33 -11.20 6.38
C LEU A 288 35.01 -12.25 5.49
N GLY A 289 36.13 -12.81 5.93
CA GLY A 289 36.81 -13.90 5.23
C GLY A 289 35.96 -15.17 5.17
N ILE A 290 35.33 -15.56 6.28
CA ILE A 290 34.40 -16.70 6.31
C ILE A 290 33.23 -16.46 5.36
N MET A 291 32.59 -15.28 5.40
CA MET A 291 31.50 -14.95 4.49
C MET A 291 31.93 -14.99 3.02
N SER A 292 33.08 -14.40 2.68
CA SER A 292 33.62 -14.43 1.32
C SER A 292 33.87 -15.87 0.84
N SER A 293 34.37 -16.74 1.71
CA SER A 293 34.56 -18.16 1.41
C SER A 293 33.25 -18.90 1.19
N ILE A 294 32.20 -18.60 1.95
CA ILE A 294 30.89 -19.28 1.87
C ILE A 294 30.09 -18.80 0.66
N LEU A 295 29.94 -17.48 0.50
CA LEU A 295 29.12 -16.92 -0.58
C LEU A 295 29.83 -16.97 -1.95
N GLY A 296 31.16 -17.09 -1.98
CA GLY A 296 31.94 -17.05 -3.20
C GLY A 296 31.64 -15.79 -4.02
N ASN A 297 31.34 -15.94 -5.31
CA ASN A 297 31.03 -14.83 -6.21
C ASN A 297 29.54 -14.46 -6.27
N VAL A 298 28.67 -15.11 -5.49
CA VAL A 298 27.21 -14.92 -5.56
C VAL A 298 26.79 -13.45 -5.35
N PRO A 299 27.31 -12.70 -4.35
CA PRO A 299 26.91 -11.31 -4.13
C PRO A 299 27.26 -10.39 -5.28
N PHE A 300 28.37 -10.68 -5.97
CA PHE A 300 28.78 -9.93 -7.15
C PHE A 300 27.89 -10.20 -8.34
N ILE A 301 27.55 -11.46 -8.58
CA ILE A 301 26.64 -11.85 -9.67
C ILE A 301 25.28 -11.21 -9.45
N PHE A 302 24.74 -11.26 -8.23
CA PHE A 302 23.48 -10.60 -7.89
C PHE A 302 23.54 -9.08 -7.99
N ALA A 303 24.65 -8.45 -7.59
CA ALA A 303 24.85 -7.02 -7.80
C ALA A 303 24.84 -6.67 -9.30
N LEU A 304 25.54 -7.42 -10.15
CA LEU A 304 25.59 -7.18 -11.59
C LEU A 304 24.21 -7.40 -12.24
N VAL A 305 23.57 -8.53 -11.95
CA VAL A 305 22.23 -8.84 -12.47
C VAL A 305 21.21 -7.80 -11.98
N GLY A 306 21.26 -7.42 -10.71
CA GLY A 306 20.42 -6.36 -10.15
C GLY A 306 20.63 -5.03 -10.86
N SER A 307 21.87 -4.62 -11.10
CA SER A 307 22.18 -3.41 -11.87
C SER A 307 21.67 -3.47 -13.31
N LEU A 308 21.78 -4.62 -14.00
CA LEU A 308 21.24 -4.79 -15.35
C LEU A 308 19.71 -4.72 -15.38
N ILE A 309 19.04 -5.33 -14.40
CA ILE A 309 17.58 -5.26 -14.28
C ILE A 309 17.14 -3.82 -14.02
N THR A 310 17.81 -3.10 -13.11
CA THR A 310 17.50 -1.68 -12.86
C THR A 310 17.70 -0.83 -14.11
N LEU A 311 18.70 -1.13 -14.94
CA LEU A 311 18.93 -0.43 -16.20
C LEU A 311 17.88 -0.76 -17.27
N TYR A 312 17.29 -1.95 -17.23
CA TYR A 312 16.25 -2.36 -18.17
C TYR A 312 14.89 -1.73 -17.85
N VAL A 313 14.59 -1.54 -16.56
CA VAL A 313 13.32 -0.98 -16.08
C VAL A 313 13.29 0.56 -16.15
N LEU A 314 14.46 1.21 -16.09
CA LEU A 314 14.62 2.67 -16.09
C LEU A 314 14.73 3.26 -17.50
#